data_AF-A0A4Q4YV33-F1
#
_entry.id   AF-A0A4Q4YV33-F1
#
_cell.length_a   1.000
_cell.length_b   1.000
_cell.length_c   1.000
_cell.angle_alpha   90.00
_cell.angle_beta   90.00
_cell.angle_gamma   90.00
#
_symmetry.space_group_name_H-M   'P 1'
#
loop_
_entity.id
_entity.type
_entity.pdbx_description
1 polymer ?
#
loop_
_entity_poly.entity_id
_entity_poly.type
_entity_poly.pdbx_seq_one_letter_code
_entity_poly.pdbx_strand_id
1 'polypeptide(L)'
;MYRTRDATLPNDKVYGLLGMNSDDPGATDLSADYTISWEVLFRQLVEAVLGRQVYARTNDEAAVIEARACAFGRGSLVDKETTSNDTQKVEITSKDGSGYLGGKTQWTLQASVEPIQEGDLVCYLQGASRPTILRPQEDYFIVIMISVTPPET
;
A
#
# COMPACT_ATOMS: atom_id res chain seq x y z
N MET A 1 -10.34 9.73 -5.55
CA MET A 1 -11.64 10.42 -5.40
C MET A 1 -12.26 10.33 -3.99
N TYR A 2 -12.01 9.28 -3.18
CA TYR A 2 -12.63 9.14 -1.84
C TYR A 2 -11.86 9.76 -0.66
N ARG A 3 -10.55 10.02 -0.81
CA ARG A 3 -9.68 10.59 0.24
C ARG A 3 -10.21 11.93 0.80
N THR A 4 -10.83 12.75 -0.04
CA THR A 4 -11.34 14.09 0.29
C THR A 4 -12.83 14.11 0.61
N ARG A 5 -13.47 12.96 0.73
CA ARG A 5 -14.91 12.87 1.03
C ARG A 5 -15.10 13.07 2.52
N ASP A 6 -15.94 14.03 2.90
CA ASP A 6 -16.28 14.27 4.30
C ASP A 6 -17.19 13.16 4.81
N ALA A 7 -16.87 12.66 6.00
CA ALA A 7 -17.69 11.70 6.71
C ALA A 7 -17.89 12.22 8.13
N THR A 8 -19.12 12.09 8.63
CA THR A 8 -19.48 12.52 9.99
C THR A 8 -18.78 11.66 11.03
N LEU A 9 -18.61 10.36 10.75
CA LEU A 9 -17.82 9.44 11.57
C LEU A 9 -16.56 9.00 10.79
N PRO A 10 -15.37 9.00 11.41
CA PRO A 10 -14.14 8.50 10.77
C PRO A 10 -14.28 7.05 10.27
N ASN A 11 -15.02 6.21 11.01
CA ASN A 11 -15.26 4.80 10.68
C ASN A 11 -16.01 4.63 9.34
N ASP A 12 -16.87 5.58 8.96
CA ASP A 12 -17.63 5.50 7.70
C ASP A 12 -16.71 5.56 6.49
N LYS A 13 -15.58 6.29 6.58
CA LYS A 13 -14.58 6.31 5.51
C LYS A 13 -13.93 4.94 5.35
N VAL A 14 -13.62 4.28 6.45
CA VAL A 14 -13.00 2.95 6.45
C VAL A 14 -13.97 1.92 5.91
N TYR A 15 -15.20 1.86 6.43
CA TYR A 15 -16.19 0.89 5.95
C TYR A 15 -16.63 1.15 4.51
N GLY A 16 -16.74 2.42 4.10
CA GLY A 16 -16.99 2.78 2.70
C GLY A 16 -15.87 2.32 1.77
N LEU A 17 -14.60 2.52 2.16
CA LEU A 17 -13.44 2.03 1.42
C LEU A 17 -13.37 0.50 1.37
N LEU A 18 -13.67 -0.17 2.48
CA LEU A 18 -13.66 -1.62 2.57
C LEU A 18 -14.72 -2.25 1.67
N GLY A 19 -15.96 -1.72 1.70
CA GLY A 19 -17.04 -2.18 0.82
C GLY A 19 -16.78 -1.93 -0.67
N MET A 20 -15.91 -0.97 -1.01
CA MET A 20 -15.46 -0.75 -2.39
C MET A 20 -14.29 -1.65 -2.79
N ASN A 21 -13.57 -2.23 -1.83
CA ASN A 21 -12.40 -3.07 -2.06
C ASN A 21 -12.71 -4.58 -2.02
N SER A 22 -13.89 -4.98 -1.53
CA SER A 22 -14.29 -6.39 -1.51
C SER A 22 -14.83 -6.86 -2.87
N ASP A 23 -14.09 -7.74 -3.55
CA ASP A 23 -14.59 -8.44 -4.74
C ASP A 23 -15.58 -9.56 -4.39
N ASP A 24 -15.61 -9.99 -3.12
CA ASP A 24 -16.56 -10.96 -2.56
C ASP A 24 -17.17 -10.39 -1.27
N PRO A 25 -18.46 -9.97 -1.27
CA PRO A 25 -19.13 -9.41 -0.11
C PRO A 25 -19.30 -10.42 1.05
N GLY A 26 -18.98 -11.71 0.86
CA GLY A 26 -18.97 -12.72 1.90
C GLY A 26 -17.60 -13.03 2.52
N ALA A 27 -16.50 -12.53 1.95
CA ALA A 27 -15.14 -12.96 2.32
C ALA A 27 -14.37 -11.95 3.20
N THR A 28 -14.90 -10.75 3.41
CA THR A 28 -14.27 -9.80 4.33
C THR A 28 -14.69 -10.13 5.77
N ASP A 29 -13.76 -10.65 6.57
CA ASP A 29 -13.87 -10.79 8.04
C ASP A 29 -14.12 -9.46 8.79
N LEU A 30 -14.25 -8.35 8.05
CA LEU A 30 -14.48 -6.99 8.52
C LEU A 30 -15.91 -6.55 8.17
N SER A 31 -16.89 -6.96 8.97
CA SER A 31 -18.25 -6.39 8.90
C SER A 31 -18.30 -5.02 9.59
N ALA A 32 -19.17 -4.12 9.13
CA ALA A 32 -19.37 -2.82 9.77
C ALA A 32 -19.91 -2.98 11.19
N ASP A 33 -19.02 -2.90 12.18
CA ASP A 33 -19.34 -2.90 13.60
C ASP A 33 -18.94 -1.56 14.22
N TYR A 34 -19.92 -0.79 14.70
CA TYR A 34 -19.67 0.50 15.32
C TYR A 34 -19.45 0.39 16.84
N THR A 35 -19.49 -0.82 17.39
CA THR A 35 -19.26 -1.08 18.82
C THR A 35 -17.78 -1.32 19.14
N ILE A 36 -16.96 -1.66 18.13
CA ILE A 36 -15.51 -1.83 18.31
C ILE A 36 -14.79 -0.49 18.39
N SER A 37 -13.70 -0.46 19.15
CA SER A 37 -12.85 0.73 19.23
C SER A 37 -12.10 0.96 17.91
N TRP A 38 -11.74 2.22 17.66
CA TRP A 38 -10.90 2.61 16.52
C TRP A 38 -9.61 1.79 16.43
N GLU A 39 -8.98 1.52 17.57
CA GLU A 39 -7.76 0.70 17.65
C GLU A 39 -7.97 -0.71 17.09
N VAL A 40 -9.07 -1.35 17.47
CA VAL A 40 -9.41 -2.71 17.02
C VAL A 40 -9.70 -2.71 15.53
N LEU A 41 -10.50 -1.76 15.05
CA LEU A 41 -10.83 -1.63 13.63
C LEU A 41 -9.57 -1.39 12.78
N PHE A 42 -8.70 -0.47 13.21
CA PHE A 42 -7.46 -0.16 12.50
C PHE A 42 -6.54 -1.37 12.43
N ARG A 43 -6.39 -2.13 13.53
CA ARG A 43 -5.59 -3.36 13.55
C ARG A 43 -6.15 -4.41 12.59
N GLN A 44 -7.45 -4.66 12.62
CA GLN A 44 -8.09 -5.62 11.72
C GLN A 44 -7.92 -5.21 10.25
N LEU A 45 -8.06 -3.92 9.92
CA LEU A 45 -7.82 -3.39 8.58
C LEU A 45 -6.36 -3.64 8.14
N VAL A 46 -5.39 -3.35 9.00
CA VAL A 46 -3.97 -3.57 8.68
C VAL A 46 -3.69 -5.06 8.46
N GLU A 47 -4.22 -5.95 9.29
CA GLU A 47 -4.06 -7.39 9.12
C GLU A 47 -4.70 -7.90 7.83
N ALA A 48 -5.88 -7.39 7.46
CA ALA A 48 -6.58 -7.77 6.24
C ALA A 48 -5.83 -7.31 4.98
N VAL A 49 -5.22 -6.12 5.02
CA VAL A 49 -4.63 -5.48 3.84
C VAL A 49 -3.13 -5.76 3.68
N LEU A 50 -2.39 -5.80 4.80
CA LEU A 50 -0.92 -5.96 4.81
C LEU A 50 -0.47 -7.32 5.36
N GLY A 51 -1.39 -8.11 5.92
CA GLY A 51 -1.14 -9.44 6.45
C GLY A 51 -0.92 -9.48 7.96
N ARG A 52 -1.14 -10.66 8.55
CA ARG A 52 -1.11 -10.92 10.01
C ARG A 52 0.24 -10.71 10.70
N GLN A 53 1.32 -10.57 9.93
CA GLN A 53 2.67 -10.39 10.48
C GLN A 53 3.05 -8.90 10.61
N VAL A 54 2.15 -8.01 10.21
CA VAL A 54 2.28 -6.56 10.38
C VAL A 54 1.60 -6.16 11.68
N TYR A 55 2.32 -5.40 12.51
CA TYR A 55 1.81 -4.88 13.77
C TYR A 55 1.25 -3.48 13.56
N ALA A 56 0.12 -3.20 14.18
CA ALA A 56 -0.53 -1.89 14.14
C ALA A 56 -0.98 -1.47 15.53
N ARG A 57 -0.72 -0.20 15.86
CA ARG A 57 -1.18 0.45 17.08
C ARG A 57 -1.69 1.85 16.77
N THR A 58 -2.66 2.30 17.55
CA THR A 58 -3.19 3.66 17.48
C THR A 58 -3.02 4.33 18.84
N ASN A 59 -2.76 5.63 18.86
CA ASN A 59 -2.90 6.47 20.04
C ASN A 59 -3.84 7.64 19.70
N ASP A 60 -4.00 8.59 20.63
CA ASP A 60 -4.92 9.72 20.46
C ASP A 60 -4.52 10.68 19.32
N GLU A 61 -3.28 10.60 18.81
CA GLU A 61 -2.71 11.55 17.85
C GLU A 61 -2.38 10.91 16.49
N ALA A 62 -2.08 9.61 16.45
CA ALA A 62 -1.53 8.92 15.30
C ALA A 62 -1.77 7.41 15.32
N ALA A 63 -1.66 6.82 14.13
CA ALA A 63 -1.60 5.38 13.94
C ALA A 63 -0.22 4.98 13.43
N VAL A 64 0.37 3.94 14.01
CA VAL A 64 1.71 3.44 13.67
C VAL A 64 1.59 2.01 13.19
N ILE A 65 2.19 1.75 12.02
CA ILE A 65 2.31 0.42 11.41
C ILE A 65 3.77 0.01 11.46
N GLU A 66 4.04 -1.13 12.09
CA GLU A 66 5.38 -1.71 12.20
C GLU A 66 5.40 -3.04 11.44
N ALA A 67 6.28 -3.14 10.45
CA ALA A 67 6.42 -4.31 9.61
C ALA A 67 7.89 -4.64 9.36
N ARG A 68 8.20 -5.93 9.30
CA ARG A 68 9.46 -6.39 8.70
C ARG A 68 9.29 -6.40 7.18
N ALA A 69 10.27 -5.88 6.46
CA ALA A 69 10.22 -5.78 5.02
C ALA A 69 11.55 -6.18 4.38
N CYS A 70 11.49 -6.82 3.21
CA CYS A 70 12.64 -7.07 2.36
C CYS A 70 12.57 -6.16 1.13
N ALA A 71 13.57 -5.29 0.94
CA ALA A 71 13.62 -4.40 -0.21
C ALA A 71 14.04 -5.20 -1.46
N PHE A 72 13.17 -5.21 -2.47
CA PHE A 72 13.41 -5.84 -3.77
C PHE A 72 14.14 -4.91 -4.74
N GLY A 73 13.79 -3.62 -4.74
CA GLY A 73 14.35 -2.66 -5.67
C GLY A 73 13.92 -1.24 -5.41
N ARG A 74 14.34 -0.33 -6.31
CA ARG A 74 13.95 1.08 -6.31
C ARG A 74 13.14 1.39 -7.56
N GLY A 75 11.99 2.02 -7.35
CA GLY A 75 11.15 2.55 -8.41
C GLY A 75 11.63 3.94 -8.85
N SER A 76 11.43 4.23 -10.13
CA SER A 76 11.48 5.56 -10.72
C SER A 76 10.35 5.69 -11.74
N LEU A 77 9.77 6.87 -11.84
CA LEU A 77 8.72 7.14 -12.83
C LEU A 77 9.35 7.26 -14.22
N VAL A 78 8.85 6.49 -15.19
CA VAL A 78 9.34 6.54 -16.57
C VAL A 78 8.58 7.58 -17.38
N ASP A 79 7.28 7.67 -17.14
CA ASP A 79 6.39 8.55 -17.88
C ASP A 79 5.43 9.28 -16.94
N LYS A 80 5.36 10.59 -17.08
CA LYS A 80 4.44 11.45 -16.32
C LYS A 80 3.08 11.53 -16.98
N GLU A 81 2.95 11.12 -18.23
CA GLU A 81 1.64 11.07 -18.90
C GLU A 81 0.87 9.85 -18.39
N THR A 82 -0.09 10.11 -17.50
CA THR A 82 -1.16 9.16 -17.23
C THR A 82 -1.81 8.83 -18.57
N THR A 83 -1.64 7.60 -19.03
CA THR A 83 -2.37 7.11 -20.21
C THR A 83 -3.87 7.30 -19.99
N SER A 84 -4.68 7.35 -21.06
CA SER A 84 -6.15 7.55 -20.95
C SER A 84 -6.88 6.53 -20.05
N ASN A 85 -6.18 5.50 -19.57
CA ASN A 85 -6.68 4.40 -18.75
C ASN A 85 -6.24 4.50 -17.26
N ASP A 86 -5.87 5.68 -16.76
CA ASP A 86 -5.47 5.88 -15.35
C ASP A 86 -4.30 4.97 -14.90
N THR A 87 -3.36 4.66 -15.80
CA THR A 87 -2.15 3.88 -15.47
C THR A 87 -0.87 4.71 -15.57
N GLN A 88 0.12 4.36 -14.75
CA GLN A 88 1.47 4.94 -14.70
C GLN A 88 2.52 3.87 -15.03
N LYS A 89 3.56 4.26 -15.77
CA LYS A 89 4.71 3.39 -16.09
C LYS A 89 5.87 3.69 -15.16
N VAL A 90 6.35 2.65 -14.49
CA VAL A 90 7.39 2.73 -13.47
C VAL A 90 8.52 1.80 -13.85
N GLU A 91 9.76 2.27 -13.81
CA GLU A 91 10.94 1.45 -13.97
C GLU A 91 11.40 1.05 -12.57
N ILE A 92 11.63 -0.24 -12.38
CA ILE A 92 12.14 -0.77 -11.13
C ILE A 92 13.51 -1.32 -11.40
N THR A 93 14.48 -0.73 -10.70
CA THR A 93 15.84 -1.26 -10.66
C THR A 93 15.94 -2.20 -9.48
N SER A 94 16.03 -3.50 -9.77
CA SER A 94 16.23 -4.52 -8.74
C SER A 94 17.63 -4.37 -8.12
N LYS A 95 17.77 -4.72 -6.84
CA LYS A 95 19.09 -4.99 -6.27
C LYS A 95 19.31 -6.49 -6.32
N ASP A 96 20.41 -6.92 -6.92
CA ASP A 96 20.81 -8.31 -6.81
C ASP A 96 21.36 -8.61 -5.39
N GLY A 97 21.45 -9.89 -5.04
CA GLY A 97 21.93 -10.33 -3.73
C GLY A 97 23.37 -9.91 -3.42
N SER A 98 24.12 -9.44 -4.42
CA SER A 98 25.48 -8.91 -4.27
C SER A 98 25.54 -7.39 -4.05
N GLY A 99 24.40 -6.70 -4.08
CA GLY A 99 24.33 -5.25 -3.89
C GLY A 99 24.61 -4.44 -5.16
N TYR A 100 24.83 -5.09 -6.31
CA TYR A 100 24.90 -4.43 -7.60
C TYR A 100 23.47 -4.15 -8.11
N LEU A 101 23.33 -3.07 -8.89
CA LEU A 101 22.07 -2.75 -9.56
C LEU A 101 21.80 -3.87 -10.57
N GLY A 102 20.79 -4.68 -10.28
CA GLY A 102 20.32 -5.75 -11.15
C GLY A 102 19.57 -5.20 -12.37
N GLY A 103 18.86 -6.09 -13.06
CA GLY A 103 18.07 -5.74 -14.24
C GLY A 103 17.00 -4.67 -13.93
N LYS A 104 16.80 -3.78 -14.91
CA LYS A 104 15.70 -2.83 -14.94
C LYS A 104 14.47 -3.50 -15.54
N THR A 105 13.33 -3.41 -14.85
CA THR A 105 12.05 -3.95 -15.33
C THR A 105 11.01 -2.84 -15.32
N GLN A 106 10.23 -2.72 -16.39
CA GLN A 106 9.16 -1.74 -16.46
C GLN A 106 7.84 -2.36 -16.00
N TRP A 107 7.17 -1.72 -15.05
CA TRP A 107 5.87 -2.11 -14.52
C TRP A 107 4.82 -1.10 -14.96
N THR A 108 3.64 -1.59 -15.34
CA THR A 108 2.48 -0.75 -15.61
C THR A 108 1.54 -0.88 -14.42
N LEU A 109 1.44 0.18 -13.62
CA LEU A 109 0.68 0.20 -12.38
C LEU A 109 -0.53 1.13 -12.51
N GLN A 110 -1.56 0.90 -11.70
CA GLN A 110 -2.64 1.87 -11.55
C GLN A 110 -2.10 3.20 -11.02
N ALA A 111 -2.67 4.31 -11.45
CA ALA A 111 -2.31 5.63 -10.94
C ALA A 111 -2.60 5.69 -9.43
N SER A 112 -1.56 5.91 -8.64
CA SER A 112 -1.67 6.20 -7.21
C SER A 112 -2.04 7.66 -7.00
N VAL A 113 -2.60 7.97 -5.83
CA VAL A 113 -2.98 9.35 -5.48
C VAL A 113 -1.75 10.27 -5.52
N GLU A 114 -0.63 9.79 -5.03
CA GLU A 114 0.67 10.41 -5.20
C GLU A 114 1.44 9.62 -6.27
N PRO A 115 2.00 10.25 -7.32
CA PRO A 115 2.75 9.53 -8.33
C PRO A 115 4.01 8.91 -7.71
N ILE A 116 4.43 7.76 -8.24
CA ILE A 116 5.68 7.13 -7.85
C ILE A 116 6.84 8.04 -8.26
N GLN A 117 7.89 8.08 -7.45
CA GLN A 117 9.05 8.95 -7.63
C GLN A 117 10.35 8.15 -7.56
N GLU A 118 11.42 8.75 -8.09
CA GLU A 118 12.75 8.19 -7.94
C GLU A 118 13.11 8.07 -6.45
N GLY A 119 13.55 6.88 -6.05
CA GLY A 119 13.92 6.58 -4.66
C GLY A 119 12.82 5.87 -3.87
N ASP A 120 11.60 5.76 -4.41
CA ASP A 120 10.56 4.91 -3.83
C ASP A 120 11.04 3.45 -3.80
N LEU A 121 10.80 2.77 -2.68
CA LEU A 121 11.23 1.41 -2.41
C LEU A 121 10.12 0.44 -2.77
N VAL A 122 10.46 -0.58 -3.56
CA VAL A 122 9.59 -1.73 -3.78
C VAL A 122 10.02 -2.80 -2.79
N CYS A 123 9.15 -3.18 -1.86
CA CYS A 123 9.46 -4.15 -0.82
C CYS A 123 8.36 -5.16 -0.61
N TYR A 124 8.74 -6.35 -0.13
CA TYR A 124 7.80 -7.34 0.35
C TYR A 124 7.70 -7.21 1.86
N LEU A 125 6.51 -6.89 2.36
CA LEU A 125 6.23 -6.99 3.79
C LEU A 125 6.18 -8.46 4.18
N GLN A 126 6.65 -8.79 5.38
CA GLN A 126 6.67 -10.16 5.86
C GLN A 126 5.24 -10.71 5.88
N GLY A 127 5.01 -11.86 5.23
CA GLY A 127 3.69 -12.47 5.11
C GLY A 127 2.79 -11.90 4.02
N ALA A 128 3.19 -10.84 3.30
CA ALA A 128 2.47 -10.35 2.13
C ALA A 128 2.86 -11.14 0.86
N SER A 129 1.87 -11.50 0.04
CA SER A 129 2.09 -12.19 -1.24
C SER A 129 2.47 -11.25 -2.37
N ARG A 130 2.15 -9.95 -2.23
CA ARG A 130 2.36 -8.91 -3.24
C ARG A 130 3.22 -7.78 -2.68
N PRO A 131 4.05 -7.13 -3.52
CA PRO A 131 4.91 -6.06 -3.08
C PRO A 131 4.12 -4.80 -2.69
N THR A 132 4.75 -3.99 -1.84
CA THR A 132 4.31 -2.67 -1.38
C THR A 132 5.34 -1.64 -1.82
N ILE A 133 4.87 -0.46 -2.23
CA ILE A 133 5.71 0.67 -2.62
C ILE A 133 5.71 1.68 -1.47
N LEU A 134 6.89 1.91 -0.91
CA LEU A 134 7.12 2.80 0.23
C LEU A 134 8.03 3.95 -0.18
N ARG A 135 7.67 5.18 0.19
CA ARG A 135 8.53 6.35 0.05
C ARG A 135 9.27 6.61 1.36
N PRO A 136 10.61 6.48 1.40
CA PRO A 136 11.39 6.84 2.59
C PRO A 136 11.30 8.34 2.87
N GLN A 137 11.12 8.69 4.14
CA GLN A 137 11.31 10.02 4.71
C GLN A 137 12.46 9.95 5.73
N GLU A 138 12.77 11.06 6.40
CA GLU A 138 13.85 11.09 7.40
C GLU A 138 13.64 10.05 8.51
N ASP A 139 12.43 10.00 9.10
CA ASP A 139 12.14 9.16 10.27
C ASP A 139 11.03 8.11 10.05
N TYR A 140 10.40 8.08 8.88
CA TYR A 140 9.26 7.19 8.61
C TYR A 140 9.15 6.83 7.13
N PHE A 141 8.20 5.95 6.81
CA PHE A 141 7.88 5.58 5.43
C PHE A 141 6.44 5.96 5.11
N ILE A 142 6.23 6.57 3.95
CA ILE A 142 4.89 6.83 3.41
C ILE A 142 4.52 5.64 2.53
N VAL A 143 3.32 5.08 2.76
CA VAL A 143 2.77 4.04 1.88
C VAL A 143 2.21 4.71 0.63
N ILE A 144 2.83 4.44 -0.53
CA ILE A 144 2.36 4.96 -1.83
C ILE A 144 1.37 3.98 -2.46
N MET A 145 1.68 2.69 -2.41
CA MET A 145 0.83 1.65 -2.98
C MET A 145 1.02 0.33 -2.23
N ILE A 146 -0.06 -0.42 -2.07
CA ILE A 146 -0.11 -1.72 -1.39
C ILE A 146 -0.57 -2.78 -2.38
N SER A 147 -0.11 -4.01 -2.20
CA SER A 147 -0.56 -5.17 -2.99
C SER A 147 -0.44 -4.91 -4.50
N VAL A 148 0.75 -4.53 -4.95
CA VAL A 148 1.02 -4.22 -6.36
C VAL A 148 1.09 -5.51 -7.17
N THR A 149 0.57 -5.54 -8.41
CA THR A 149 0.79 -6.69 -9.31
C THR A 149 2.12 -6.51 -10.04
N PRO A 150 3.09 -7.42 -9.88
CA PRO A 150 4.23 -7.48 -10.78
C PRO A 150 3.76 -7.83 -12.21
N PRO A 151 4.49 -7.42 -13.27
CA PRO A 151 4.19 -7.86 -14.62
C PRO A 151 4.30 -9.39 -14.74
N GLU A 152 3.41 -9.99 -15.53
CA GLU A 152 3.50 -11.41 -15.86
C GLU A 152 4.79 -11.65 -16.67
N THR A 153 5.66 -12.53 -16.16
CA THR A 153 6.88 -13.01 -16.84
C THR A 153 6.58 -14.02 -17.93
#